data_AF-A0A7J5TVM5-F1
#
_entry.id   AF-A0A7J5TVM5-F1
#
_cell.length_a   1.000
_cell.length_b   1.000
_cell.length_c   1.000
_cell.angle_alpha   90.00
_cell.angle_beta   90.00
_cell.angle_gamma   90.00
#
_symmetry.space_group_name_H-M   'P 1'
#
loop_
_entity.id
_entity.type
_entity.pdbx_description
1 polymer ?
#
loop_
_entity_poly.entity_id
_entity_poly.type
_entity_poly.pdbx_seq_one_letter_code
_entity_poly.pdbx_strand_id
1 'polypeptide(L)'
;MNPIQHWLDTDGDYMEGLALLGSQVSPFLFACLSKGENTYNRNRLREELQKQIPVSDPAVLPTTPADREVHRPAAVLQLEQEAQKLMNERVELKARLRARMDSPDADGRQADALRILAIGKELDSLFGKIGFWREHGYLPIDQSPDEAQEQVLTLMNVRTYVSRYRSLLKKLPADSPRRVEAQRLLAHYETEKQRIENENRTRTI
;
A
#
# COMPACT_ATOMS: atom_id res chain seq x y z
N MET A 1 19.38 24.44 21.98
CA MET A 1 18.47 23.40 21.43
C MET A 1 17.65 24.06 20.33
N ASN A 2 17.54 23.46 19.15
CA ASN A 2 16.74 24.04 18.05
C ASN A 2 15.26 24.05 18.49
N PRO A 3 14.58 25.21 18.54
CA PRO A 3 13.21 25.30 19.05
C PRO A 3 12.23 24.47 18.21
N ILE A 4 12.51 24.27 16.92
CA ILE A 4 11.72 23.40 16.04
C ILE A 4 11.87 21.93 16.46
N GLN A 5 13.09 21.48 16.74
CA GLN A 5 13.36 20.11 17.19
C GLN A 5 12.65 19.82 18.52
N HIS A 6 12.74 20.75 19.47
CA HIS A 6 12.06 20.63 20.75
C HIS A 6 10.54 20.49 20.57
N TRP A 7 9.94 21.34 19.73
CA TRP A 7 8.50 21.28 19.44
C TRP A 7 8.07 19.95 18.82
N LEU A 8 8.88 19.41 17.90
CA LEU A 8 8.62 18.11 17.27
C LEU A 8 8.69 16.95 18.28
N ASP A 9 9.64 16.99 19.20
CA ASP A 9 9.85 15.91 20.18
C ASP A 9 8.78 15.91 21.28
N THR A 10 8.29 17.07 21.68
CA THR A 10 7.29 17.21 22.76
C THR A 10 5.84 17.30 22.26
N ASP A 11 5.63 17.28 20.94
CA ASP A 11 4.33 17.55 20.30
C ASP A 11 3.70 18.85 20.83
N GLY A 12 4.47 19.94 20.77
CA GLY A 12 4.16 21.22 21.41
C GLY A 12 2.85 21.89 20.98
N ASP A 13 2.62 23.08 21.53
CA ASP A 13 1.41 23.85 21.26
C ASP A 13 1.30 24.24 19.77
N TYR A 14 0.11 24.11 19.18
CA TYR A 14 -0.08 24.32 17.75
C TYR A 14 0.26 25.76 17.31
N MET A 15 -0.06 26.76 18.14
CA MET A 15 0.23 28.17 17.85
C MET A 15 1.72 28.47 17.96
N GLU A 16 2.42 27.81 18.90
CA GLU A 16 3.88 27.87 19.01
C GLU A 16 4.54 27.29 17.75
N GLY A 17 4.06 26.15 17.25
CA GLY A 17 4.54 25.55 16.00
C GLY A 17 4.31 26.45 14.78
N LEU A 18 3.15 27.12 14.71
CA LEU A 18 2.86 28.11 13.66
C LEU A 18 3.80 29.33 13.72
N ALA A 19 4.12 29.80 14.91
CA ALA A 19 5.07 30.90 15.09
C ALA A 19 6.49 30.50 14.65
N LEU A 20 6.89 29.25 14.94
CA LEU A 20 8.15 28.68 14.49
C LEU A 20 8.24 28.54 12.97
N LEU A 21 7.11 28.29 12.29
CA LEU A 21 7.04 28.17 10.84
C LEU A 21 7.32 29.50 10.12
N GLY A 22 6.92 30.62 10.73
CA GLY A 22 7.21 31.98 10.27
C GLY A 22 6.80 32.28 8.81
N SER A 23 7.55 33.17 8.16
CA SER A 23 7.33 33.59 6.76
C SER A 23 8.03 32.69 5.73
N GLN A 24 8.52 31.52 6.13
CA GLN A 24 9.31 30.64 5.27
C GLN A 24 8.47 29.72 4.38
N VAL A 25 7.15 29.71 4.57
CA VAL A 25 6.19 28.98 3.75
C VAL A 25 5.37 29.91 2.87
N SER A 26 4.74 29.34 1.84
CA SER A 26 3.82 30.09 0.99
C SER A 26 2.74 30.80 1.83
N PRO A 27 2.41 32.08 1.53
CA PRO A 27 1.35 32.81 2.22
C PRO A 27 0.01 32.08 2.23
N PHE A 28 -0.28 31.32 1.16
CA PHE A 28 -1.47 30.48 1.08
C PHE A 28 -1.46 29.36 2.11
N LEU A 29 -0.34 28.65 2.26
CA LEU A 29 -0.22 27.55 3.21
C LEU A 29 -0.29 28.08 4.64
N PHE A 30 0.39 29.19 4.93
CA PHE A 30 0.33 29.84 6.23
C PHE A 30 -1.11 30.25 6.59
N ALA A 31 -1.84 30.85 5.64
CA ALA A 31 -3.24 31.22 5.83
C ALA A 31 -4.13 29.98 6.07
N CYS A 32 -3.85 28.85 5.40
CA CYS A 32 -4.58 27.60 5.60
C CYS A 32 -4.34 26.99 6.99
N LEU A 33 -3.09 26.97 7.45
CA LEU A 33 -2.74 26.47 8.79
C LEU A 33 -3.28 27.40 9.89
N SER A 34 -3.29 28.72 9.63
CA SER A 34 -3.83 29.72 10.57
C SER A 34 -5.35 29.62 10.80
N LYS A 35 -6.08 28.80 10.02
CA LYS A 35 -7.53 28.58 10.23
C LYS A 35 -7.85 27.78 11.48
N GLY A 36 -6.85 27.14 12.09
CA GLY A 36 -6.99 26.43 13.35
C GLY A 36 -6.49 25.00 13.30
N GLU A 37 -6.38 24.43 14.49
CA GLU A 37 -5.88 23.09 14.70
C GLU A 37 -6.90 22.02 14.28
N ASN A 38 -6.47 21.12 13.41
CA ASN A 38 -7.14 19.85 13.16
C ASN A 38 -6.06 18.80 12.81
N THR A 39 -6.41 17.52 12.79
CA THR A 39 -5.45 16.43 12.55
C THR A 39 -4.64 16.63 11.27
N TYR A 40 -5.29 17.06 10.18
CA TYR A 40 -4.62 17.33 8.92
C TYR A 40 -3.63 18.50 9.03
N ASN A 41 -4.07 19.61 9.61
CA ASN A 41 -3.27 20.82 9.78
C ASN A 41 -2.10 20.62 10.75
N ARG A 42 -2.25 19.80 11.81
CA ARG A 42 -1.16 19.46 12.74
C ARG A 42 -0.11 18.60 12.05
N ASN A 43 -0.53 17.57 11.30
CA ASN A 43 0.40 16.75 10.50
C ASN A 43 1.13 17.61 9.47
N ARG A 44 0.39 18.50 8.79
CA ARG A 44 0.97 19.38 7.78
C ARG A 44 1.96 20.39 8.38
N LEU A 45 1.66 20.97 9.54
CA LEU A 45 2.57 21.85 10.26
C LEU A 45 3.86 21.12 10.64
N ARG A 46 3.73 19.88 11.15
CA ARG A 46 4.86 19.02 11.52
C ARG A 46 5.78 18.73 10.33
N GLU A 47 5.22 18.41 9.17
CA GLU A 47 5.96 18.19 7.93
C GLU A 47 6.76 19.42 7.50
N GLU A 48 6.15 20.61 7.54
CA GLU A 48 6.83 21.84 7.11
C GLU A 48 7.93 22.28 8.10
N LEU A 49 7.71 22.09 9.40
CA LEU A 49 8.72 22.34 10.43
C LEU A 49 9.91 21.38 10.32
N GLN A 50 9.68 20.10 10.03
CA GLN A 50 10.76 19.12 9.81
C GLN A 50 11.70 19.52 8.67
N LYS A 51 11.18 20.14 7.60
CA LYS A 51 12.01 20.62 6.48
C LYS A 51 12.97 21.75 6.87
N GLN A 52 12.68 22.49 7.94
CA GLN A 52 13.47 23.64 8.37
C GLN A 52 14.65 23.28 9.27
N ILE A 53 14.77 22.03 9.72
CA ILE A 53 15.91 21.61 10.52
C ILE A 53 17.07 21.25 9.56
N PRO A 54 18.17 22.02 9.55
CA PRO A 54 19.35 21.65 8.78
C PRO A 54 19.95 20.39 9.38
N VAL A 55 19.98 19.31 8.59
CA VAL A 55 20.47 18.00 9.03
C VAL A 55 21.99 18.07 9.18
N SER A 56 22.47 18.23 10.42
CA SER A 56 23.87 18.02 10.80
C SER A 56 24.01 16.70 11.56
N ASP A 57 23.88 15.58 10.84
CA ASP A 57 24.69 14.35 11.03
C ASP A 57 24.24 13.24 10.05
N PRO A 58 25.16 12.34 9.63
CA PRO A 58 24.94 11.40 8.54
C PRO A 58 24.29 10.12 9.05
N ALA A 59 22.99 10.17 9.29
CA ALA A 59 22.20 8.95 9.53
C ALA A 59 20.88 9.05 8.77
N VAL A 60 20.89 8.46 7.57
CA VAL A 60 19.71 8.14 6.76
C VAL A 60 18.85 9.37 6.41
N LEU A 61 19.40 10.24 5.56
CA LEU A 61 18.59 11.24 4.85
C LEU A 61 17.60 10.54 3.90
N PRO A 62 16.33 10.99 3.83
CA PRO A 62 15.46 10.63 2.72
C PRO A 62 16.06 11.24 1.46
N THR A 63 16.65 10.39 0.64
CA THR A 63 17.30 10.73 -0.63
C THR A 63 16.34 11.60 -1.45
N THR A 64 16.76 12.83 -1.73
CA THR A 64 16.12 13.71 -2.72
C THR A 64 15.88 12.92 -4.01
N PRO A 65 14.75 13.08 -4.73
CA PRO A 65 14.49 12.33 -5.97
C PRO A 65 15.64 12.41 -6.99
N ALA A 66 16.37 13.53 -6.99
CA ALA A 66 17.54 13.77 -7.83
C ALA A 66 18.77 12.90 -7.47
N ASP A 67 18.98 12.54 -6.21
CA ASP A 67 20.11 11.68 -5.80
C ASP A 67 19.80 10.18 -6.00
N ARG A 68 18.50 9.80 -6.06
CA ARG A 68 18.07 8.42 -6.34
C ARG A 68 18.39 7.98 -7.77
N GLU A 69 18.54 8.92 -8.71
CA GLU A 69 18.93 8.60 -10.08
C GLU A 69 20.42 8.25 -10.20
N VAL A 70 21.27 8.73 -9.29
CA VAL A 70 22.74 8.56 -9.36
C VAL A 70 23.19 7.14 -8.99
N HIS A 71 22.38 6.42 -8.20
CA HIS A 71 22.64 5.02 -7.82
C HIS A 71 21.43 4.13 -8.08
N ARG A 72 20.99 4.07 -9.35
CA ARG A 72 19.95 3.12 -9.78
C ARG A 72 20.50 1.68 -9.73
N PRO A 73 19.94 0.77 -8.89
CA PRO A 73 20.40 -0.62 -8.83
C PRO A 73 20.18 -1.36 -10.15
N ALA A 74 21.08 -2.28 -10.50
CA ALA A 74 20.94 -3.11 -11.70
C ALA A 74 19.61 -3.90 -11.74
N ALA A 75 19.11 -4.31 -10.58
CA ALA A 75 17.80 -4.97 -10.45
C ALA A 75 16.64 -4.06 -10.91
N VAL A 76 16.68 -2.76 -10.61
CA VAL A 76 15.64 -1.82 -11.05
C VAL A 76 15.67 -1.64 -12.57
N LEU A 77 16.87 -1.57 -13.16
CA LEU A 77 17.03 -1.53 -14.62
C LEU A 77 16.46 -2.78 -15.30
N GLN A 78 16.63 -3.96 -14.71
CA GLN A 78 16.04 -5.19 -15.22
C GLN A 78 14.51 -5.16 -15.19
N LEU A 79 13.91 -4.67 -14.09
CA LEU A 79 12.45 -4.51 -13.99
C LEU A 79 11.91 -3.54 -15.05
N GLU A 80 12.61 -2.44 -15.32
CA GLU A 80 12.22 -1.47 -16.36
C GLU A 80 12.33 -2.08 -17.77
N GLN A 81 13.40 -2.83 -18.05
CA GLN A 81 13.58 -3.53 -19.33
C GLN A 81 12.49 -4.60 -19.54
N GLU A 82 12.15 -5.35 -18.50
CA GLU A 82 11.08 -6.34 -18.54
C GLU A 82 9.72 -5.69 -18.77
N ALA A 83 9.42 -4.60 -18.05
CA ALA A 83 8.20 -3.83 -18.24
C ALA A 83 8.08 -3.30 -19.68
N GLN A 84 9.18 -2.79 -20.25
CA GLN A 84 9.20 -2.33 -21.63
C GLN A 84 8.94 -3.47 -22.63
N LYS A 85 9.53 -4.64 -22.42
CA LYS A 85 9.31 -5.83 -23.25
C LYS A 85 7.84 -6.24 -23.23
N LEU A 86 7.23 -6.31 -22.05
CA LEU A 86 5.82 -6.65 -21.87
C LEU A 86 4.88 -5.60 -22.50
N MET A 87 5.24 -4.32 -22.41
CA MET A 87 4.47 -3.25 -23.05
C MET A 87 4.49 -3.38 -24.57
N ASN A 88 5.65 -3.70 -25.16
CA ASN A 88 5.78 -3.95 -26.59
C ASN A 88 4.95 -5.18 -27.02
N GLU A 89 5.07 -6.29 -26.28
CA GLU A 89 4.27 -7.51 -26.52
C GLU A 89 2.77 -7.20 -26.49
N ARG A 90 2.31 -6.43 -25.49
CA ARG A 90 0.90 -6.02 -25.38
C ARG A 90 0.43 -5.18 -26.57
N VAL A 91 1.28 -4.30 -27.10
CA VAL A 91 0.97 -3.50 -28.30
C VAL A 91 0.80 -4.40 -29.52
N GLU A 92 1.71 -5.34 -29.72
CA GLU A 92 1.64 -6.32 -30.80
C GLU A 92 0.40 -7.21 -30.72
N LEU A 93 0.09 -7.73 -29.53
CA LEU A 93 -1.11 -8.54 -29.30
C LEU A 93 -2.39 -7.74 -29.56
N LYS A 94 -2.45 -6.47 -29.13
CA LYS A 94 -3.59 -5.60 -29.45
C LYS A 94 -3.72 -5.34 -30.94
N ALA A 95 -2.61 -5.14 -31.65
CA ALA A 95 -2.63 -4.98 -33.10
C ALA A 95 -3.14 -6.26 -33.79
N ARG A 96 -2.65 -7.42 -33.36
CA ARG A 96 -3.10 -8.74 -33.85
C ARG A 96 -4.57 -8.99 -33.56
N LEU A 97 -5.04 -8.67 -32.37
CA LEU A 97 -6.44 -8.82 -31.98
C LEU A 97 -7.35 -7.94 -32.85
N ARG A 98 -6.97 -6.69 -33.11
CA ARG A 98 -7.70 -5.80 -34.03
C ARG A 98 -7.77 -6.37 -35.45
N ALA A 99 -6.66 -6.91 -35.97
CA ALA A 99 -6.63 -7.53 -37.29
C ALA A 99 -7.49 -8.81 -37.39
N ARG A 100 -7.71 -9.50 -36.27
CA ARG A 100 -8.49 -10.74 -36.18
C ARG A 100 -9.95 -10.54 -35.78
N MET A 101 -10.40 -9.31 -35.55
CA MET A 101 -11.78 -9.04 -35.11
C MET A 101 -12.83 -9.56 -36.09
N ASP A 102 -12.58 -9.42 -37.40
CA ASP A 102 -13.50 -9.85 -38.45
C ASP A 102 -13.23 -11.30 -38.93
N SER A 103 -12.19 -11.95 -38.41
CA SER A 103 -11.85 -13.33 -38.73
C SER A 103 -12.83 -14.31 -38.05
N PRO A 104 -13.11 -15.50 -38.59
CA PRO A 104 -13.86 -16.53 -37.88
C PRO A 104 -13.05 -17.21 -36.74
N ASP A 105 -11.75 -16.96 -36.63
CA ASP A 105 -10.85 -17.55 -35.62
C ASP A 105 -11.10 -17.01 -34.20
N ALA A 106 -12.08 -17.60 -33.51
CA ALA A 106 -12.45 -17.23 -32.14
C ALA A 106 -11.38 -17.61 -31.12
N ASP A 107 -10.74 -18.77 -31.29
CA ASP A 107 -9.76 -19.29 -30.34
C ASP A 107 -8.50 -18.42 -30.32
N GLY A 108 -8.02 -18.00 -31.50
CA GLY A 108 -6.89 -17.06 -31.60
C GLY A 108 -7.16 -15.72 -30.93
N ARG A 109 -8.38 -15.17 -31.08
CA ARG A 109 -8.79 -13.94 -30.38
C ARG A 109 -8.83 -14.12 -28.88
N GLN A 110 -9.40 -15.23 -28.39
CA GLN A 110 -9.49 -15.50 -26.96
C GLN A 110 -8.10 -15.65 -26.34
N ALA A 111 -7.19 -16.36 -27.01
CA ALA A 111 -5.81 -16.52 -26.56
C ALA A 111 -5.08 -15.17 -26.47
N ASP A 112 -5.16 -14.34 -27.52
CA ASP A 112 -4.54 -13.00 -27.53
C ASP A 112 -5.14 -12.12 -26.41
N ALA A 113 -6.46 -12.15 -26.20
CA ALA A 113 -7.14 -11.38 -25.16
C ALA A 113 -6.75 -11.80 -23.74
N LEU A 114 -6.67 -13.10 -23.47
CA LEU A 114 -6.23 -13.63 -22.18
C LEU A 114 -4.77 -13.27 -21.90
N ARG A 115 -3.89 -13.35 -22.89
CA ARG A 115 -2.50 -12.92 -22.74
C ARG A 115 -2.38 -11.43 -22.46
N ILE A 116 -3.16 -10.57 -23.15
CA ILE A 116 -3.21 -9.12 -22.88
C ILE A 116 -3.61 -8.85 -21.42
N LEU A 117 -4.56 -9.62 -20.87
CA LEU A 117 -5.00 -9.48 -19.49
C LEU A 117 -3.93 -9.96 -18.50
N ALA A 118 -3.26 -11.07 -18.79
CA ALA A 118 -2.15 -11.57 -17.99
C ALA A 118 -0.98 -10.56 -17.92
N ILE A 119 -0.57 -10.01 -19.07
CA ILE A 119 0.47 -8.97 -19.15
C ILE A 119 0.09 -7.75 -18.31
N GLY A 120 -1.21 -7.39 -18.24
CA GLY A 120 -1.67 -6.30 -17.38
C GLY A 120 -1.29 -6.52 -15.91
N LYS A 121 -1.54 -7.72 -15.39
CA LYS A 121 -1.17 -8.09 -14.01
C LYS A 121 0.35 -8.10 -13.79
N GLU A 122 1.09 -8.62 -14.76
CA GLU A 122 2.56 -8.63 -14.72
C GLU A 122 3.12 -7.19 -14.67
N LEU A 123 2.59 -6.29 -15.51
CA LEU A 123 2.97 -4.88 -15.52
C LEU A 123 2.62 -4.16 -14.21
N ASP A 124 1.42 -4.39 -13.66
CA ASP A 124 1.00 -3.80 -12.38
C ASP A 124 1.96 -4.21 -11.24
N SER A 125 2.39 -5.47 -11.22
CA SER A 125 3.38 -5.98 -10.27
C SER A 125 4.75 -5.29 -10.45
N LEU A 126 5.26 -5.20 -11.68
CA LEU A 126 6.54 -4.55 -11.97
C LEU A 126 6.52 -3.06 -11.61
N PHE A 127 5.47 -2.33 -11.99
CA PHE A 127 5.34 -0.91 -11.66
C PHE A 127 5.12 -0.70 -10.16
N GLY A 128 4.46 -1.62 -9.46
CA GLY A 128 4.40 -1.62 -8.00
C GLY A 128 5.78 -1.69 -7.36
N LYS A 129 6.65 -2.61 -7.82
CA LYS A 129 8.04 -2.74 -7.35
C LYS A 129 8.88 -1.50 -7.66
N ILE A 130 8.76 -0.96 -8.88
CA ILE A 130 9.48 0.25 -9.30
C ILE A 130 9.00 1.46 -8.48
N GLY A 131 7.68 1.62 -8.29
CA GLY A 131 7.08 2.68 -7.47
C GLY A 131 7.55 2.60 -6.02
N PHE A 132 7.52 1.40 -5.44
CA PHE A 132 8.02 1.16 -4.08
C PHE A 132 9.50 1.56 -3.95
N TRP A 133 10.35 1.15 -4.89
CA TRP A 133 11.76 1.59 -4.90
C TRP A 133 11.89 3.11 -5.02
N ARG A 134 11.09 3.74 -5.89
CA ARG A 134 11.09 5.21 -6.05
C ARG A 134 10.65 5.94 -4.80
N GLU A 135 9.83 5.33 -3.95
CA GLU A 135 9.34 5.93 -2.70
C GLU A 135 10.31 5.66 -1.53
N HIS A 136 10.76 4.42 -1.38
CA HIS A 136 11.48 3.96 -0.19
C HIS A 136 13.00 3.81 -0.37
N GLY A 137 13.50 3.78 -1.61
CA GLY A 137 14.93 3.66 -1.92
C GLY A 137 15.49 2.23 -1.88
N TYR A 138 14.65 1.22 -1.63
CA TYR A 138 15.01 -0.21 -1.68
C TYR A 138 13.91 -1.02 -2.39
N LEU A 139 14.25 -2.21 -2.91
CA LEU A 139 13.26 -3.10 -3.53
C LEU A 139 12.56 -3.95 -2.46
N PRO A 140 11.26 -4.22 -2.60
CA PRO A 140 10.58 -5.15 -1.71
C PRO A 140 11.23 -6.53 -1.88
N ILE A 141 11.54 -7.19 -0.76
CA ILE A 141 11.97 -8.59 -0.79
C ILE A 141 10.84 -9.38 -1.43
N ASP A 142 11.15 -10.19 -2.45
CA ASP A 142 10.18 -11.01 -3.18
C ASP A 142 9.52 -12.02 -2.22
N GLN A 143 8.54 -11.55 -1.46
CA GLN A 143 7.46 -12.38 -0.96
C GLN A 143 6.57 -12.60 -2.18
N SER A 144 6.36 -13.86 -2.54
CA SER A 144 5.40 -14.24 -3.58
C SER A 144 4.12 -13.38 -3.42
N PRO A 145 3.78 -12.51 -4.39
CA PRO A 145 2.61 -11.64 -4.26
C PRO A 145 1.32 -12.43 -4.05
N ASP A 146 1.29 -13.69 -4.51
CA ASP A 146 0.18 -14.61 -4.26
C ASP A 146 0.02 -14.96 -2.77
N GLU A 147 1.11 -15.19 -2.03
CA GLU A 147 1.01 -15.63 -0.63
C GLU A 147 0.51 -14.53 0.30
N ALA A 148 1.00 -13.29 0.14
CA ALA A 148 0.55 -12.17 0.96
C ALA A 148 -0.90 -11.79 0.65
N GLN A 149 -1.28 -11.79 -0.63
CA GLN A 149 -2.63 -11.45 -1.06
C GLN A 149 -3.63 -12.55 -0.70
N GLU A 150 -3.26 -13.83 -0.83
CA GLU A 150 -4.05 -14.98 -0.40
C GLU A 150 -4.29 -14.97 1.11
N GLN A 151 -3.29 -14.60 1.92
CA GLN A 151 -3.44 -14.48 3.37
C GLN A 151 -4.38 -13.34 3.78
N VAL A 152 -4.29 -12.17 3.11
CA VAL A 152 -5.23 -11.06 3.34
C VAL A 152 -6.65 -11.47 2.97
N LEU A 153 -6.84 -12.12 1.81
CA LEU A 153 -8.14 -12.63 1.37
C LEU A 153 -8.69 -13.70 2.33
N THR A 154 -7.82 -14.60 2.81
CA THR A 154 -8.16 -15.63 3.80
C THR A 154 -8.62 -14.98 5.10
N LEU A 155 -7.91 -13.96 5.59
CA LEU A 155 -8.30 -13.22 6.79
C LEU A 155 -9.66 -12.52 6.63
N MET A 156 -9.92 -11.90 5.47
CA MET A 156 -11.21 -11.26 5.17
C MET A 156 -12.36 -12.29 5.14
N ASN A 157 -12.13 -13.45 4.54
CA ASN A 157 -13.09 -14.55 4.52
C ASN A 157 -13.40 -15.06 5.93
N VAL A 158 -12.37 -15.30 6.75
CA VAL A 158 -12.53 -15.74 8.15
C VAL A 158 -13.31 -14.71 8.97
N ARG A 159 -13.01 -13.41 8.85
CA ARG A 159 -13.76 -12.32 9.51
C ARG A 159 -15.25 -12.34 9.13
N THR A 160 -15.53 -12.60 7.85
CA THR A 160 -16.91 -12.71 7.33
C THR A 160 -17.63 -13.89 7.98
N TYR A 161 -16.99 -15.06 8.08
CA TYR A 161 -17.58 -16.23 8.74
C TYR A 161 -17.82 -15.98 10.23
N VAL A 162 -16.86 -15.41 10.95
CA VAL A 162 -17.03 -15.03 12.37
C VAL A 162 -18.24 -14.12 12.56
N SER A 163 -18.35 -13.06 11.75
CA SER A 163 -19.50 -12.14 11.79
C SER A 163 -20.83 -12.84 11.50
N ARG A 164 -20.84 -13.71 10.48
CA ARG A 164 -22.02 -14.50 10.09
C ARG A 164 -22.48 -15.43 11.21
N TYR A 165 -21.58 -16.20 11.82
CA TYR A 165 -21.94 -17.14 12.90
C TYR A 165 -22.33 -16.42 14.20
N ARG A 166 -21.68 -15.30 14.55
CA ARG A 166 -22.13 -14.46 15.67
C ARG A 166 -23.55 -13.93 15.45
N SER A 167 -23.87 -13.51 14.23
CA SER A 167 -25.21 -13.05 13.87
C SER A 167 -26.23 -14.19 13.87
N LEU A 168 -25.83 -15.39 13.45
CA LEU A 168 -26.68 -16.58 13.48
C LEU A 168 -27.01 -17.02 14.91
N LEU A 169 -26.03 -17.01 15.82
CA LEU A 169 -26.24 -17.36 17.23
C LEU A 169 -27.18 -16.40 17.96
N LYS A 170 -27.23 -15.13 17.57
CA LYS A 170 -28.20 -14.15 18.11
C LYS A 170 -29.64 -14.48 17.70
N LYS A 171 -29.84 -15.12 16.54
CA LYS A 171 -31.15 -15.44 15.98
C LYS A 171 -31.67 -16.82 16.37
N LEU A 172 -30.77 -17.75 16.72
CA LEU A 172 -31.13 -19.12 17.06
C LEU A 172 -31.61 -19.26 18.52
N PRO A 173 -32.71 -20.01 18.78
CA PRO A 173 -33.13 -20.36 20.13
C PRO A 173 -32.05 -21.12 20.91
N ALA A 174 -32.04 -21.00 22.24
CA ALA A 174 -31.03 -21.59 23.11
C ALA A 174 -30.91 -23.13 22.96
N ASP A 175 -32.04 -23.82 22.79
CA ASP A 175 -32.10 -25.29 22.69
C ASP A 175 -31.98 -25.84 21.26
N SER A 176 -31.66 -25.00 20.27
CA SER A 176 -31.55 -25.48 18.89
C SER A 176 -30.24 -26.29 18.72
N PRO A 177 -30.28 -27.51 18.15
CA PRO A 177 -29.06 -28.26 17.83
C PRO A 177 -28.16 -27.49 16.84
N ARG A 178 -28.76 -26.66 15.98
CA ARG A 178 -28.05 -25.74 15.07
C ARG A 178 -27.23 -24.68 15.81
N ARG A 179 -27.59 -24.35 17.06
CA ARG A 179 -26.85 -23.39 17.89
C ARG A 179 -25.53 -24.00 18.36
N VAL A 180 -25.55 -25.27 18.77
CA VAL A 180 -24.33 -26.01 19.17
C VAL A 180 -23.35 -26.11 18.00
N GLU A 181 -23.86 -26.44 16.81
CA GLU A 181 -23.05 -26.48 15.59
C GLU A 181 -22.47 -25.11 15.23
N ALA A 182 -23.28 -24.06 15.26
CA ALA A 182 -22.84 -22.69 15.00
C ALA A 182 -21.80 -22.19 16.03
N GLN A 183 -21.89 -22.60 17.30
CA GLN A 183 -20.88 -22.31 18.32
C GLN A 183 -19.56 -23.02 18.02
N ARG A 184 -19.60 -24.30 17.62
CA ARG A 184 -18.40 -25.07 17.24
C ARG A 184 -17.68 -24.42 16.05
N LEU A 185 -18.43 -24.04 15.03
CA LEU A 185 -17.89 -23.38 13.83
C LEU A 185 -17.33 -21.99 14.17
N LEU A 186 -18.02 -21.22 15.02
CA LEU A 186 -17.53 -19.93 15.47
C LEU A 186 -16.17 -20.07 16.19
N ALA A 187 -16.06 -21.01 17.13
CA ALA A 187 -14.81 -21.25 17.85
C ALA A 187 -13.67 -21.62 16.88
N HIS A 188 -13.93 -22.48 15.90
CA HIS A 188 -12.96 -22.83 14.86
C HIS A 188 -12.48 -21.61 14.06
N TYR A 189 -13.39 -20.77 13.56
CA TYR A 189 -13.00 -19.58 12.81
C TYR A 189 -12.32 -18.51 13.67
N GLU A 190 -12.64 -18.42 14.96
CA GLU A 190 -11.95 -17.52 15.89
C GLU A 190 -10.51 -17.97 16.16
N THR A 191 -10.28 -19.29 16.32
CA THR A 191 -8.91 -19.82 16.43
C THR A 191 -8.11 -19.60 15.15
N GLU A 192 -8.74 -19.80 13.98
CA GLU A 192 -8.08 -19.60 12.69
C GLU A 192 -7.72 -18.13 12.45
N LYS A 193 -8.62 -17.22 12.85
CA LYS A 193 -8.36 -15.77 12.80
C LYS A 193 -7.12 -15.41 13.63
N GLN A 194 -7.01 -15.92 14.86
CA GLN A 194 -5.87 -15.64 15.74
C GLN A 194 -4.57 -16.19 15.18
N ARG A 195 -4.59 -17.40 14.59
CA ARG A 195 -3.42 -17.99 13.93
C ARG A 195 -2.89 -17.07 12.83
N ILE A 196 -3.75 -16.63 11.91
CA ILE A 196 -3.39 -15.75 10.80
C ILE A 196 -2.91 -14.37 11.30
N GLU A 197 -3.57 -13.80 12.31
CA GLU A 197 -3.16 -12.51 12.90
C GLU A 197 -1.78 -12.60 13.58
N ASN A 198 -1.45 -13.72 14.24
CA ASN A 198 -0.14 -13.95 14.84
C ASN A 198 0.96 -14.18 13.79
N GLU A 199 0.65 -14.92 12.71
CA GLU A 199 1.55 -15.12 11.58
C GLU A 199 1.90 -13.78 10.91
N ASN A 200 0.90 -12.92 10.70
CA ASN A 200 1.12 -11.57 10.16
C ASN A 200 1.95 -10.69 11.10
N ARG A 201 1.72 -10.77 12.41
CA ARG A 201 2.47 -9.98 13.40
C ARG A 201 3.95 -10.38 13.48
N THR A 202 4.24 -11.68 13.43
CA THR A 202 5.60 -12.21 13.52
C THR A 202 6.44 -11.85 12.28
N ARG A 203 5.80 -11.65 11.12
CA ARG A 203 6.46 -11.25 9.87
C ARG A 203 6.76 -9.75 9.74
N THR A 204 6.20 -8.92 10.63
CA THR A 204 6.37 -7.46 10.58
C THR A 204 7.54 -6.97 11.46
N ILE A 205 8.23 -7.87 12.16
CA ILE A 205 9.41 -7.61 13.01
C ILE A 205 10.65 -8.10 12.28
#